data_AF-A0A7C5DU66-F1
#
_entry.id   AF-A0A7C5DU66-F1
#
_cell.length_a   1.000
_cell.length_b   1.000
_cell.length_c   1.000
_cell.angle_alpha   90.00
_cell.angle_beta   90.00
_cell.angle_gamma   90.00
#
_symmetry.space_group_name_H-M   'P 1'
#
loop_
_entity.id
_entity.type
_entity.pdbx_description
1 polymer ?
#
loop_
_entity_poly.entity_id
_entity_poly.type
_entity_poly.pdbx_seq_one_letter_code
_entity_poly.pdbx_strand_id
1 'polypeptide(L)'
;TLVRVIPLLLMPFVVLGGIYTGIFSPTQAASVSVYYAIVIGIFFYKELTWNGFMESLVDTVKLSSMIYLMFIGGDLFGKVLGYIGLPQMISEWIVNMELGPMGFLLVVEILLLVMGFFFSSIPMVIIVLPLFMPTVMELGIDPVFYGCLSIFCSLIGEITPPIGPQLWIAAPICNEKMGNIAREAWPFLGAQVLALFLTTFVPGIAMFLVDLMR
;
A
#
# COMPACT_ATOMS: atom_id res chain seq x y z
N THR A 1 6.53 20.79 -25.40
CA THR A 1 6.66 19.48 -24.73
C THR A 1 6.35 19.57 -23.24
N LEU A 2 6.97 20.50 -22.47
CA LEU A 2 6.67 20.70 -21.03
C LEU A 2 5.25 21.21 -20.72
N VAL A 3 4.74 22.21 -21.47
CA VAL A 3 3.40 22.79 -21.24
C VAL A 3 2.27 21.76 -21.42
N ARG A 4 2.50 20.74 -22.27
CA ARG A 4 1.54 19.66 -22.48
C ARG A 4 1.44 18.68 -21.31
N VAL A 5 2.42 18.63 -20.42
CA VAL A 5 2.48 17.68 -19.29
C VAL A 5 2.00 18.33 -17.98
N ILE A 6 1.93 19.67 -17.93
CA ILE A 6 1.46 20.42 -16.75
C ILE A 6 0.10 19.92 -16.23
N PRO A 7 -0.93 19.67 -17.07
CA PRO A 7 -2.21 19.15 -16.58
C PRO A 7 -2.06 17.76 -15.95
N LEU A 8 -1.20 16.91 -16.49
CA LEU A 8 -0.95 15.59 -15.91
C LEU A 8 -0.25 15.69 -14.54
N LEU A 9 0.70 16.62 -14.40
CA LEU A 9 1.42 16.86 -13.15
C LEU A 9 0.56 17.50 -12.05
N LEU A 10 -0.55 18.14 -12.40
CA LEU A 10 -1.49 18.70 -11.43
C LEU A 10 -2.37 17.62 -10.78
N MET A 11 -2.52 16.46 -11.41
CA MET A 11 -3.40 15.39 -10.92
C MET A 11 -3.04 14.90 -9.50
N PRO A 12 -1.76 14.61 -9.15
CA PRO A 12 -1.40 14.28 -7.77
C PRO A 12 -1.76 15.38 -6.76
N PHE A 13 -1.63 16.66 -7.13
CA PHE A 13 -1.99 17.77 -6.23
C PHE A 13 -3.50 17.87 -6.00
N VAL A 14 -4.31 17.63 -7.04
CA VAL A 14 -5.77 17.60 -6.91
C VAL A 14 -6.21 16.44 -6.01
N VAL A 15 -5.62 15.25 -6.22
CA VAL A 15 -5.97 14.03 -5.47
C VAL A 15 -5.49 14.11 -4.03
N LEU A 16 -4.18 14.30 -3.82
CA LEU A 16 -3.59 14.35 -2.48
C LEU A 16 -4.06 15.59 -1.72
N GLY A 17 -4.15 16.74 -2.40
CA GLY A 17 -4.70 17.96 -1.81
C GLY A 17 -6.14 17.73 -1.35
N GLY A 18 -7.00 17.18 -2.19
CA GLY A 18 -8.39 16.90 -1.84
C GLY A 18 -8.55 15.90 -0.69
N ILE A 19 -7.68 14.89 -0.61
CA ILE A 19 -7.64 13.91 0.48
C ILE A 19 -7.18 14.57 1.79
N TYR A 20 -6.04 15.28 1.77
CA TYR A 20 -5.46 15.87 2.98
C TYR A 20 -6.26 17.06 3.52
N THR A 21 -6.93 17.82 2.66
CA THR A 21 -7.86 18.87 3.10
C THR A 21 -9.22 18.33 3.54
N GLY A 22 -9.45 17.01 3.42
CA GLY A 22 -10.69 16.34 3.83
C GLY A 22 -11.90 16.63 2.93
N ILE A 23 -11.69 17.20 1.74
CA ILE A 23 -12.78 17.50 0.80
C ILE A 23 -13.33 16.20 0.21
N PHE A 24 -12.45 15.22 -0.05
CA PHE A 24 -12.82 13.93 -0.63
C PHE A 24 -12.12 12.79 0.10
N SER A 25 -12.82 11.66 0.30
CA SER A 25 -12.19 10.40 0.71
C SER A 25 -11.37 9.78 -0.43
N PRO A 26 -10.48 8.81 -0.18
CA PRO A 26 -9.69 8.16 -1.24
C PRO A 26 -10.56 7.59 -2.38
N THR A 27 -11.74 7.03 -2.05
CA THR A 27 -12.69 6.52 -3.04
C THR A 27 -13.29 7.65 -3.89
N GLN A 28 -13.63 8.78 -3.26
CA GLN A 28 -14.15 9.96 -3.97
C GLN A 28 -13.06 10.62 -4.83
N ALA A 29 -11.82 10.67 -4.33
CA ALA A 29 -10.68 11.20 -5.06
C ALA A 29 -10.38 10.41 -6.34
N ALA A 30 -10.62 9.08 -6.34
CA ALA A 30 -10.57 8.27 -7.56
C ALA A 30 -11.64 8.70 -8.58
N SER A 31 -12.88 8.98 -8.16
CA SER A 31 -13.93 9.50 -9.05
C SER A 31 -13.57 10.88 -9.62
N VAL A 32 -13.03 11.77 -8.79
CA VAL A 32 -12.54 13.09 -9.21
C VAL A 32 -11.41 12.96 -10.22
N SER A 33 -10.50 12.01 -10.02
CA SER A 33 -9.41 11.69 -10.94
C SER A 33 -9.90 11.29 -12.33
N VAL A 34 -10.94 10.47 -12.41
CA VAL A 34 -11.57 10.07 -13.69
C VAL A 34 -12.20 11.28 -14.38
N TYR A 35 -12.95 12.10 -13.63
CA TYR A 35 -13.54 13.32 -14.18
C TYR A 35 -12.47 14.27 -14.72
N TYR A 36 -11.39 14.46 -13.95
CA TYR A 36 -10.23 15.25 -14.34
C TYR A 36 -9.57 14.75 -15.64
N ALA A 37 -9.35 13.44 -15.74
CA ALA A 37 -8.80 12.81 -16.94
C ALA A 37 -9.70 13.01 -18.17
N ILE A 38 -11.02 12.90 -18.02
CA ILE A 38 -12.00 13.16 -19.08
C ILE A 38 -11.94 14.62 -19.54
N VAL A 39 -11.95 15.57 -18.60
CA VAL A 39 -11.90 17.01 -18.91
C VAL A 39 -10.62 17.35 -19.68
N ILE A 40 -9.47 16.83 -19.24
CA ILE A 40 -8.19 17.06 -19.94
C ILE A 40 -8.17 16.39 -21.31
N GLY A 41 -8.67 15.15 -21.41
CA GLY A 41 -8.74 14.41 -22.67
C GLY A 41 -9.57 15.12 -23.73
N ILE A 42 -10.71 15.71 -23.34
CA ILE A 42 -11.63 16.43 -24.23
C ILE A 42 -11.12 17.83 -24.55
N PHE A 43 -10.80 18.63 -23.53
CA PHE A 43 -10.57 20.07 -23.72
C PHE A 43 -9.11 20.43 -24.01
N PHE A 44 -8.16 19.70 -23.44
CA PHE A 44 -6.74 20.04 -23.51
C PHE A 44 -6.01 19.27 -24.60
N TYR A 45 -6.06 17.93 -24.55
CA TYR A 45 -5.46 17.09 -25.59
C TYR A 45 -6.34 17.03 -26.85
N LYS A 46 -7.67 17.11 -26.68
CA LYS A 46 -8.67 17.03 -27.78
C LYS A 46 -8.56 15.72 -28.59
N GLU A 47 -8.12 14.66 -27.94
CA GLU A 47 -7.89 13.35 -28.54
C GLU A 47 -8.92 12.30 -28.08
N LEU A 48 -9.72 12.61 -27.05
CA LEU A 48 -10.72 11.68 -26.52
C LEU A 48 -11.98 11.63 -27.42
N THR A 49 -12.13 10.55 -28.17
CA THR A 49 -13.35 10.23 -28.92
C THR A 49 -14.29 9.35 -28.10
N TRP A 50 -15.59 9.33 -28.43
CA TRP A 50 -16.57 8.44 -27.76
C TRP A 50 -16.19 6.97 -27.88
N ASN A 51 -15.70 6.56 -29.06
CA ASN A 51 -15.25 5.19 -29.29
C ASN A 51 -14.01 4.87 -28.45
N GLY A 52 -13.02 5.76 -28.40
CA GLY A 52 -11.83 5.57 -27.56
C GLY A 52 -12.14 5.57 -26.07
N PHE A 53 -13.13 6.35 -25.63
CA PHE A 53 -13.63 6.30 -24.26
C PHE A 53 -14.27 4.94 -23.93
N MET A 54 -15.13 4.42 -24.81
CA MET A 54 -15.75 3.11 -24.63
C MET A 54 -14.72 1.97 -24.66
N GLU A 55 -13.73 2.04 -25.55
CA GLU A 55 -12.62 1.09 -25.60
C GLU A 55 -11.82 1.09 -24.29
N SER A 56 -11.49 2.28 -23.78
CA SER A 56 -10.79 2.44 -22.49
C SER A 56 -11.56 1.84 -21.31
N LEU A 57 -12.90 1.98 -21.28
CA LEU A 57 -13.74 1.35 -20.26
C LEU A 57 -13.69 -0.18 -20.35
N VAL A 58 -13.82 -0.72 -21.56
CA VAL A 58 -13.77 -2.17 -21.79
C VAL A 58 -12.42 -2.74 -21.37
N ASP A 59 -11.33 -2.08 -21.73
CA ASP A 59 -9.97 -2.51 -21.36
C ASP A 59 -9.73 -2.42 -19.86
N THR A 60 -10.23 -1.36 -19.21
CA THR A 60 -10.19 -1.22 -17.74
C THR A 60 -10.92 -2.37 -17.05
N VAL A 61 -12.12 -2.75 -17.54
CA VAL A 61 -12.90 -3.86 -16.97
C VAL A 61 -12.20 -5.20 -17.18
N LYS A 62 -11.67 -5.47 -18.38
CA LYS A 62 -10.90 -6.70 -18.66
C LYS A 62 -9.68 -6.82 -17.77
N LEU A 63 -8.89 -5.76 -17.68
CA LEU A 63 -7.70 -5.68 -16.84
C LEU A 63 -8.05 -5.90 -15.37
N SER A 64 -9.02 -5.15 -14.85
CA SER A 64 -9.44 -5.21 -13.45
C SER A 64 -10.02 -6.58 -13.10
N SER A 65 -10.84 -7.18 -13.95
CA SER A 65 -11.44 -8.50 -13.69
C SER A 65 -10.40 -9.62 -13.68
N MET A 66 -9.43 -9.60 -14.60
CA MET A 66 -8.32 -10.56 -14.61
C MET A 66 -7.51 -10.47 -13.31
N ILE A 67 -7.21 -9.23 -12.89
CA ILE A 67 -6.51 -8.94 -11.64
C ILE A 67 -7.33 -9.45 -10.44
N TYR A 68 -8.58 -9.00 -10.28
CA TYR A 68 -9.40 -9.33 -9.11
C TYR A 68 -9.61 -10.84 -8.94
N LEU A 69 -9.72 -11.61 -10.03
CA LEU A 69 -9.80 -13.06 -9.96
C LEU A 69 -8.56 -13.69 -9.33
N MET A 70 -7.35 -13.19 -9.63
CA MET A 70 -6.12 -13.62 -8.97
C MET A 70 -6.09 -13.21 -7.50
N PHE A 71 -6.52 -11.99 -7.19
CA PHE A 71 -6.55 -11.46 -5.82
C PHE A 71 -7.47 -12.25 -4.89
N ILE A 72 -8.65 -12.67 -5.38
CA ILE A 72 -9.63 -13.40 -4.56
C ILE A 72 -9.02 -14.67 -3.95
N GLY A 73 -8.20 -15.40 -4.71
CA GLY A 73 -7.54 -16.62 -4.22
C GLY A 73 -6.56 -16.34 -3.08
N GLY A 74 -5.69 -15.33 -3.27
CA GLY A 74 -4.71 -14.93 -2.25
C GLY A 74 -5.36 -14.32 -1.00
N ASP A 75 -6.34 -13.44 -1.20
CA ASP A 75 -7.07 -12.78 -0.10
C ASP A 75 -7.90 -13.78 0.72
N LEU A 76 -8.52 -14.77 0.06
CA LEU A 76 -9.23 -15.84 0.76
C LEU A 76 -8.26 -16.67 1.63
N PHE A 77 -7.07 -16.98 1.13
CA PHE A 77 -6.05 -17.68 1.91
C PHE A 77 -5.61 -16.86 3.13
N GLY A 78 -5.32 -15.57 2.95
CA GLY A 78 -4.99 -14.66 4.06
C GLY A 78 -6.12 -14.60 5.10
N LYS A 79 -7.38 -14.51 4.67
CA LYS A 79 -8.54 -14.53 5.57
C LYS A 79 -8.66 -15.85 6.34
N VAL A 80 -8.42 -16.99 5.70
CA VAL A 80 -8.41 -18.29 6.39
C VAL A 80 -7.33 -18.32 7.48
N LEU A 81 -6.13 -17.80 7.19
CA LEU A 81 -5.07 -17.67 8.20
C LEU A 81 -5.47 -16.75 9.36
N GLY A 82 -6.22 -15.69 9.07
CA GLY A 82 -6.83 -14.83 10.10
C GLY A 82 -7.86 -15.59 10.95
N TYR A 83 -8.74 -16.38 10.33
CA TYR A 83 -9.78 -17.13 11.03
C TYR A 83 -9.25 -18.24 11.95
N ILE A 84 -8.16 -18.90 11.56
CA ILE A 84 -7.53 -19.93 12.43
C ILE A 84 -6.77 -19.30 13.62
N GLY A 85 -6.69 -17.97 13.70
CA GLY A 85 -6.03 -17.27 14.80
C GLY A 85 -4.50 -17.29 14.72
N LEU A 86 -3.91 -17.60 13.55
CA LEU A 86 -2.45 -17.62 13.38
C LEU A 86 -1.78 -16.28 13.78
N PRO A 87 -2.30 -15.10 13.37
CA PRO A 87 -1.79 -13.82 13.85
C PRO A 87 -1.75 -13.70 15.38
N GLN A 88 -2.80 -14.20 16.05
CA GLN A 88 -2.96 -14.14 17.50
C GLN A 88 -1.90 -14.99 18.21
N MET A 89 -1.72 -16.23 17.75
CA MET A 89 -0.75 -17.17 18.31
C MET A 89 0.69 -16.63 18.21
N ILE A 90 1.04 -16.03 17.07
CA ILE A 90 2.37 -15.46 16.88
C ILE A 90 2.54 -14.19 17.71
N SER A 91 1.49 -13.35 17.81
CA SER A 91 1.51 -12.15 18.65
C SER A 91 1.78 -12.51 20.11
N GLU A 92 1.06 -13.48 20.68
CA GLU A 92 1.27 -13.94 22.05
C GLU A 92 2.69 -14.47 22.26
N TRP A 93 3.23 -15.21 21.29
CA TRP A 93 4.61 -15.71 21.36
C TRP A 93 5.63 -14.56 21.47
N ILE A 94 5.49 -13.51 20.66
CA ILE A 94 6.39 -12.35 20.68
C ILE A 94 6.26 -11.56 21.98
N VAL A 95 5.03 -11.32 22.45
CA VAL A 95 4.78 -10.57 23.69
C VAL A 95 5.41 -11.30 24.89
N ASN A 96 5.34 -12.64 24.92
CA ASN A 96 5.96 -13.46 25.95
C ASN A 96 7.50 -13.49 25.91
N MET A 97 8.15 -12.93 24.88
CA MET A 97 9.61 -12.79 24.84
C MET A 97 10.11 -11.63 25.69
N GLU A 98 9.22 -10.78 26.23
CA GLU A 98 9.54 -9.64 27.12
C GLU A 98 10.66 -8.74 26.57
N LEU A 99 10.60 -8.44 25.27
CA LEU A 99 11.60 -7.63 24.60
C LEU A 99 11.47 -6.14 25.00
N GLY A 100 12.59 -5.43 25.04
CA GLY A 100 12.59 -3.97 25.15
C GLY A 100 12.00 -3.29 23.90
N PRO A 101 11.70 -1.97 23.96
CA PRO A 101 10.95 -1.26 22.91
C PRO A 101 11.51 -1.45 21.49
N MET A 102 12.83 -1.33 21.33
CA MET A 102 13.48 -1.50 20.03
C MET A 102 13.49 -2.95 19.56
N GLY A 103 13.73 -3.90 20.47
CA GLY A 103 13.74 -5.33 20.13
C GLY A 103 12.35 -5.80 19.70
N PHE A 104 11.32 -5.35 20.41
CA PHE A 104 9.92 -5.59 20.06
C PHE A 104 9.59 -5.01 18.67
N LEU A 105 9.92 -3.74 18.40
CA LEU A 105 9.66 -3.11 17.10
C LEU A 105 10.28 -3.89 15.94
N LEU A 106 11.55 -4.26 16.05
CA LEU A 106 12.25 -4.99 14.97
C LEU A 106 11.63 -6.38 14.72
N VAL A 107 11.29 -7.11 15.78
CA VAL A 107 10.66 -8.43 15.65
C VAL A 107 9.27 -8.31 15.03
N VAL A 108 8.48 -7.32 15.47
CA VAL A 108 7.16 -7.06 14.92
C VAL A 108 7.28 -6.62 13.46
N GLU A 109 8.17 -5.70 13.09
CA GLU A 109 8.37 -5.29 11.70
C GLU A 109 8.70 -6.47 10.78
N ILE A 110 9.64 -7.34 11.19
CA ILE A 110 9.99 -8.55 10.44
C ILE A 110 8.76 -9.45 10.29
N LEU A 111 8.00 -9.65 11.36
CA LEU A 111 6.76 -10.41 11.30
C LEU A 111 5.77 -9.77 10.33
N LEU A 112 5.54 -8.46 10.42
CA LEU A 112 4.58 -7.75 9.59
C LEU A 112 4.99 -7.79 8.11
N LEU A 113 6.30 -7.75 7.80
CA LEU A 113 6.80 -7.98 6.44
C LEU A 113 6.43 -9.38 5.94
N VAL A 114 6.63 -10.41 6.77
CA VAL A 114 6.27 -11.79 6.42
C VAL A 114 4.75 -11.96 6.29
N MET A 115 3.98 -11.33 7.16
CA MET A 115 2.52 -11.37 7.09
C MET A 115 1.99 -10.61 5.88
N GLY A 116 2.63 -9.51 5.48
CA GLY A 116 2.28 -8.73 4.29
C GLY A 116 2.36 -9.53 2.98
N PHE A 117 3.03 -10.68 2.95
CA PHE A 117 2.95 -11.62 1.82
C PHE A 117 1.55 -12.21 1.64
N PHE A 118 0.88 -12.49 2.76
CA PHE A 118 -0.37 -13.26 2.80
C PHE A 118 -1.60 -12.37 3.02
N PHE A 119 -1.43 -11.28 3.75
CA PHE A 119 -2.50 -10.35 4.10
C PHE A 119 -2.42 -9.10 3.23
N SER A 120 -3.56 -8.71 2.65
CA SER A 120 -3.69 -7.39 2.03
C SER A 120 -3.74 -6.29 3.12
N SER A 121 -3.47 -5.05 2.75
CA SER A 121 -3.35 -3.92 3.68
C SER A 121 -4.59 -3.72 4.56
N ILE A 122 -5.78 -4.05 4.06
CA ILE A 122 -7.03 -3.90 4.81
C ILE A 122 -7.11 -4.92 5.97
N PRO A 123 -7.05 -6.26 5.75
CA PRO A 123 -6.91 -7.25 6.81
C PRO A 123 -5.75 -6.95 7.77
N MET A 124 -4.63 -6.47 7.25
CA MET A 124 -3.45 -6.17 8.06
C MET A 124 -3.75 -5.09 9.11
N VAL A 125 -4.35 -3.97 8.68
CA VAL A 125 -4.71 -2.85 9.56
C VAL A 125 -5.86 -3.20 10.51
N ILE A 126 -6.85 -3.96 10.05
CA ILE A 126 -8.05 -4.27 10.86
C ILE A 126 -7.79 -5.39 11.86
N ILE A 127 -7.00 -6.40 11.50
CA ILE A 127 -6.83 -7.62 12.28
C ILE A 127 -5.50 -7.61 13.02
N VAL A 128 -4.38 -7.39 12.33
CA VAL A 128 -3.03 -7.66 12.85
C VAL A 128 -2.50 -6.50 13.68
N LEU A 129 -2.63 -5.27 13.16
CA LEU A 129 -2.13 -4.07 13.82
C LEU A 129 -2.65 -3.93 15.27
N PRO A 130 -3.96 -4.11 15.56
CA PRO A 130 -4.50 -3.97 16.92
C PRO A 130 -3.99 -5.03 17.91
N LEU A 131 -3.46 -6.17 17.45
CA LEU A 131 -2.99 -7.24 18.34
C LEU A 131 -1.78 -6.81 19.16
N PHE A 132 -0.93 -5.99 18.56
CA PHE A 132 0.29 -5.49 19.17
C PHE A 132 0.08 -4.16 19.90
N MET A 133 -1.03 -3.46 19.67
CA MET A 133 -1.32 -2.15 20.25
C MET A 133 -1.21 -2.10 21.79
N PRO A 134 -1.71 -3.10 22.55
CA PRO A 134 -1.53 -3.09 24.01
C PRO A 134 -0.06 -3.03 24.42
N THR A 135 0.78 -3.86 23.80
CA THR A 135 2.22 -3.92 24.08
C THR A 135 2.97 -2.68 23.58
N VAL A 136 2.59 -2.13 22.43
CA VAL A 136 3.11 -0.85 21.92
C VAL A 136 2.92 0.26 22.94
N MET A 137 1.71 0.36 23.52
CA MET A 137 1.40 1.37 24.53
C MET A 137 2.13 1.10 25.86
N GLU A 138 2.25 -0.16 26.28
CA GLU A 138 2.98 -0.54 27.50
C GLU A 138 4.48 -0.22 27.41
N LEU A 139 5.09 -0.45 26.25
CA LEU A 139 6.50 -0.13 25.97
C LEU A 139 6.74 1.37 25.71
N GLY A 140 5.70 2.20 25.76
CA GLY A 140 5.80 3.65 25.56
C GLY A 140 6.09 4.07 24.11
N ILE A 141 5.81 3.21 23.14
CA ILE A 141 5.99 3.52 21.71
C ILE A 141 4.79 4.35 21.22
N ASP A 142 5.04 5.42 20.46
CA ASP A 142 3.95 6.25 19.90
C ASP A 142 3.10 5.39 18.93
N PRO A 143 1.77 5.28 19.14
CA PRO A 143 0.89 4.48 18.29
C PRO A 143 0.82 4.91 16.82
N VAL A 144 0.99 6.22 16.55
CA VAL A 144 1.04 6.74 15.19
C VAL A 144 2.33 6.29 14.52
N PHE A 145 3.45 6.37 15.23
CA PHE A 145 4.73 5.86 14.72
C PHE A 145 4.65 4.36 14.38
N TYR A 146 4.13 3.54 15.31
CA TYR A 146 3.90 2.11 15.07
C TYR A 146 2.96 1.86 13.90
N GLY A 147 1.87 2.62 13.79
CA GLY A 147 0.93 2.53 12.67
C GLY A 147 1.58 2.85 11.33
N CYS A 148 2.41 3.90 11.27
CA CYS A 148 3.19 4.24 10.07
C CYS A 148 4.11 3.10 9.66
N LEU A 149 4.88 2.53 10.59
CA LEU A 149 5.77 1.41 10.32
C LEU A 149 5.00 0.17 9.86
N SER A 150 3.87 -0.12 10.50
CA SER A 150 3.02 -1.27 10.16
C SER A 150 2.44 -1.17 8.74
N ILE A 151 1.96 0.03 8.36
CA ILE A 151 1.50 0.29 6.99
C ILE A 151 2.67 0.17 6.02
N PHE A 152 3.86 0.67 6.38
CA PHE A 152 5.02 0.59 5.52
C PHE A 152 5.46 -0.87 5.28
N CYS A 153 5.49 -1.70 6.31
CA CYS A 153 5.72 -3.15 6.20
C CYS A 153 4.67 -3.83 5.32
N SER A 154 3.39 -3.47 5.48
CA SER A 154 2.29 -4.01 4.66
C SER A 154 2.48 -3.68 3.18
N LEU A 155 2.83 -2.43 2.86
CA LEU A 155 3.09 -2.00 1.49
C LEU A 155 4.27 -2.75 0.88
N ILE A 156 5.35 -2.97 1.64
CA ILE A 156 6.49 -3.77 1.19
C ILE A 156 6.05 -5.21 0.93
N GLY A 157 5.30 -5.82 1.84
CA GLY A 157 4.78 -7.18 1.65
C GLY A 157 3.96 -7.35 0.37
N GLU A 158 3.11 -6.36 0.04
CA GLU A 158 2.26 -6.39 -1.15
C GLU A 158 3.02 -6.32 -2.49
N ILE A 159 4.27 -5.85 -2.49
CA ILE A 159 5.14 -5.81 -3.67
C ILE A 159 6.24 -6.88 -3.65
N THR A 160 6.34 -7.69 -2.59
CA THR A 160 7.43 -8.67 -2.45
C THR A 160 7.04 -10.03 -3.08
N PRO A 161 7.85 -10.58 -4.02
CA PRO A 161 7.68 -11.95 -4.51
C PRO A 161 7.72 -12.97 -3.34
N PRO A 162 6.93 -14.07 -3.34
CA PRO A 162 6.33 -14.75 -4.49
C PRO A 162 4.85 -14.43 -4.75
N ILE A 163 4.13 -13.85 -3.77
CA ILE A 163 2.70 -13.53 -3.91
C ILE A 163 2.53 -12.15 -4.51
N GLY A 164 3.19 -11.13 -3.93
CA GLY A 164 3.23 -9.72 -4.35
C GLY A 164 2.03 -9.28 -5.20
N PRO A 165 0.82 -9.13 -4.63
CA PRO A 165 -0.38 -8.87 -5.42
C PRO A 165 -0.25 -7.65 -6.34
N GLN A 166 0.49 -6.62 -5.91
CA GLN A 166 0.74 -5.43 -6.73
C GLN A 166 1.61 -5.72 -7.96
N LEU A 167 2.51 -6.70 -7.90
CA LEU A 167 3.28 -7.12 -9.06
C LEU A 167 2.38 -7.79 -10.13
N TRP A 168 1.35 -8.53 -9.70
CA TRP A 168 0.34 -9.10 -10.61
C TRP A 168 -0.56 -8.05 -11.25
N ILE A 169 -0.78 -6.91 -10.58
CA ILE A 169 -1.43 -5.74 -11.18
C ILE A 169 -0.52 -5.10 -12.23
N ALA A 170 0.76 -4.94 -11.91
CA ALA A 170 1.72 -4.28 -12.79
C ALA A 170 1.98 -5.08 -14.08
N ALA A 171 1.99 -6.41 -14.03
CA ALA A 171 2.28 -7.28 -15.17
C ALA A 171 1.46 -6.99 -16.44
N PRO A 172 0.11 -7.01 -16.41
CA PRO A 172 -0.68 -6.71 -17.58
C PRO A 172 -0.64 -5.22 -17.98
N ILE A 173 -0.39 -4.30 -17.04
CA ILE A 173 -0.22 -2.86 -17.36
C ILE A 173 1.07 -2.62 -18.15
N CYS A 174 2.17 -3.25 -17.73
CA CYS A 174 3.47 -3.16 -18.39
C CYS A 174 3.59 -4.07 -19.61
N ASN A 175 2.58 -4.92 -19.88
CA ASN A 175 2.59 -5.96 -20.91
C ASN A 175 3.83 -6.87 -20.80
N GLU A 176 4.19 -7.24 -19.58
CA GLU A 176 5.40 -8.02 -19.27
C GLU A 176 5.09 -9.25 -18.42
N LYS A 177 5.99 -10.23 -18.46
CA LYS A 177 5.81 -11.45 -17.66
C LYS A 177 6.04 -11.15 -16.18
N MET A 178 5.18 -11.69 -15.32
CA MET A 178 5.30 -11.58 -13.86
C MET A 178 6.70 -11.94 -13.35
N GLY A 179 7.35 -12.97 -13.90
CA GLY A 179 8.71 -13.34 -13.52
C GLY A 179 9.77 -12.28 -13.82
N ASN A 180 9.63 -11.53 -14.92
CA ASN A 180 10.54 -10.43 -15.26
C ASN A 180 10.35 -9.28 -14.28
N ILE A 181 9.09 -8.89 -14.02
CA ILE A 181 8.76 -7.81 -13.09
C ILE A 181 9.19 -8.15 -11.66
N ALA A 182 8.95 -9.38 -11.21
CA ALA A 182 9.40 -9.86 -9.90
C ALA A 182 10.92 -9.82 -9.76
N ARG A 183 11.67 -10.08 -10.83
CA ARG A 183 13.14 -9.98 -10.84
C ARG A 183 13.60 -8.53 -10.69
N GLU A 184 12.99 -7.63 -11.46
CA GLU A 184 13.30 -6.19 -11.42
C GLU A 184 12.77 -5.49 -10.17
N ALA A 185 11.84 -6.10 -9.43
CA ALA A 185 11.34 -5.58 -8.16
C ALA A 185 12.37 -5.67 -7.02
N TRP A 186 13.30 -6.64 -7.05
CA TRP A 186 14.26 -6.88 -5.97
C TRP A 186 15.13 -5.66 -5.58
N PRO A 187 15.71 -4.90 -6.52
CA PRO A 187 16.43 -3.67 -6.17
C PRO A 187 15.55 -2.63 -5.45
N PHE A 188 14.29 -2.47 -5.88
CA PHE A 188 13.35 -1.56 -5.25
C PHE A 188 12.92 -2.04 -3.87
N LEU A 189 12.73 -3.35 -3.70
CA LEU A 189 12.47 -3.96 -2.40
C LEU A 189 13.62 -3.73 -1.43
N GLY A 190 14.87 -3.86 -1.88
CA GLY A 190 16.04 -3.53 -1.08
C GLY A 190 16.05 -2.07 -0.63
N ALA A 191 15.69 -1.15 -1.52
CA ALA A 191 15.58 0.27 -1.19
C ALA A 191 14.45 0.55 -0.17
N GLN A 192 13.29 -0.11 -0.31
CA GLN A 192 12.16 0.05 0.61
C GLN A 192 12.47 -0.53 2.00
N VAL A 193 13.10 -1.71 2.06
CA VAL A 193 13.54 -2.31 3.33
C VAL A 193 14.60 -1.43 4.01
N LEU A 194 15.53 -0.86 3.24
CA LEU A 194 16.49 0.10 3.77
C LEU A 194 15.78 1.35 4.33
N ALA A 195 14.82 1.90 3.59
CA ALA A 195 14.02 3.04 4.02
C ALA A 195 13.23 2.72 5.30
N LEU A 196 12.65 1.52 5.40
CA LEU A 196 11.97 1.04 6.60
C LEU A 196 12.92 1.08 7.80
N PHE A 197 14.07 0.41 7.72
CA PHE A 197 15.03 0.43 8.84
C PHE A 197 15.49 1.85 9.19
N LEU A 198 15.75 2.71 8.20
CA LEU A 198 16.08 4.11 8.45
C LEU A 198 14.97 4.82 9.23
N THR A 199 13.70 4.60 8.87
CA THR A 199 12.56 5.17 9.62
C THR A 199 12.39 4.56 11.01
N THR A 200 12.73 3.29 11.20
CA THR A 200 12.70 2.62 12.51
C THR A 200 13.76 3.19 13.47
N PHE A 201 14.99 3.38 13.00
CA PHE A 201 16.10 3.90 13.82
C PHE A 201 16.09 5.42 13.97
N VAL A 202 15.45 6.13 13.03
CA VAL A 202 15.31 7.58 13.05
C VAL A 202 13.82 7.95 12.99
N PRO A 203 13.09 7.86 14.12
CA PRO A 203 11.65 8.11 14.15
C PRO A 203 11.26 9.50 13.63
N GLY A 204 12.16 10.47 13.76
CA GLY A 204 11.99 11.81 13.23
C GLY A 204 11.71 11.84 11.73
N ILE A 205 12.15 10.87 10.93
CA ILE A 205 11.83 10.84 9.49
C ILE A 205 10.33 10.62 9.26
N ALA A 206 9.74 9.66 10.00
CA ALA A 206 8.32 9.34 9.88
C ALA A 206 7.44 10.37 10.60
N MET A 207 7.88 10.83 11.78
CA MET A 207 7.10 11.71 12.63
C MET A 207 7.26 13.19 12.29
N PHE A 208 8.25 13.60 11.48
CA PHE A 208 8.51 15.02 11.17
C PHE A 208 7.25 15.80 10.74
N LEU A 209 6.49 15.24 9.79
CA LEU A 209 5.28 15.90 9.31
C LEU A 209 4.17 15.89 10.36
N VAL A 210 4.05 14.81 11.12
CA VAL A 210 3.05 14.68 12.19
C VAL A 210 3.33 15.69 13.29
N ASP A 211 4.59 15.80 13.73
CA ASP A 211 5.02 16.73 14.77
C ASP A 211 4.94 18.20 14.33
N LEU A 212 5.05 18.47 13.02
CA LEU A 212 4.85 19.81 12.46
C LEU A 212 3.36 20.22 12.39
N MET A 213 2.45 19.24 12.26
CA MET A 213 1.01 19.46 12.13
C MET A 213 0.24 19.34 13.45
N ARG A 214 0.83 18.75 14.49
CA ARG A 214 0.31 18.70 15.86
C ARG A 214 0.53 20.03 16.58
#